data_AF-A0A3N7GXZ5-F1
#
_entry.id   AF-A0A3N7GXZ5-F1
#
_cell.length_a   1.000
_cell.length_b   1.000
_cell.length_c   1.000
_cell.angle_alpha   90.00
_cell.angle_beta   90.00
_cell.angle_gamma   90.00
#
_symmetry.space_group_name_H-M   'P 1'
#
loop_
_entity.id
_entity.type
_entity.pdbx_description
1 polymer ?
#
loop_
_entity_poly.entity_id
_entity_poly.type
_entity_poly.pdbx_seq_one_letter_code
_entity_poly.pdbx_strand_id
1 'polypeptide(L)'
;MKTSLDNLQLMEDCLLGRASNEQCLFFEAALLLDPALREDIRWQQKTYHIIRDYGRQQLRSELDQVHKMLFTSPQHRTFRDQVLKFFRG
;
A
#
# COMPACT_ATOMS: atom_id res chain seq x y z
N MET A 1 12.11 -26.90 13.41
CA MET A 1 12.04 -25.63 12.64
C MET A 1 10.76 -25.59 11.78
N LYS A 2 9.59 -25.59 12.43
CA LYS A 2 8.27 -25.22 11.84
C LYS A 2 7.80 -23.86 12.38
N THR A 3 8.12 -23.59 13.64
CA THR A 3 7.76 -22.40 14.41
C THR A 3 8.17 -21.05 13.79
N SER A 4 9.30 -20.95 13.09
CA SER A 4 9.74 -19.66 12.53
C SER A 4 8.94 -19.25 11.28
N LEU A 5 8.57 -20.21 10.42
CA LEU A 5 7.78 -19.93 9.23
C LEU A 5 6.33 -19.61 9.61
N ASP A 6 5.78 -20.36 10.56
CA ASP A 6 4.42 -20.13 11.07
C ASP A 6 4.29 -18.74 11.71
N ASN A 7 5.31 -18.31 12.46
CA ASN A 7 5.35 -16.96 13.05
C ASN A 7 5.47 -15.86 11.99
N LEU A 8 6.26 -16.08 10.94
CA LEU A 8 6.37 -15.15 9.82
C LEU A 8 5.03 -15.02 9.10
N GLN A 9 4.35 -16.13 8.85
CA GLN A 9 3.05 -16.12 8.19
C GLN A 9 1.98 -15.45 9.05
N LEU A 10 1.94 -15.73 10.35
CA LEU A 10 1.04 -15.04 11.28
C LEU A 10 1.31 -13.54 11.30
N MET A 11 2.58 -13.12 11.30
CA MET A 11 2.97 -11.70 11.21
C MET A 11 2.41 -11.05 9.95
N GLU A 12 2.61 -11.70 8.79
CA GLU A 12 2.12 -11.21 7.50
C GLU A 12 0.61 -11.11 7.46
N ASP A 13 -0.09 -12.14 7.93
CA ASP A 13 -1.54 -12.16 7.94
C ASP A 13 -2.10 -11.10 8.90
N CYS A 14 -1.44 -10.82 10.02
CA CYS A 14 -1.81 -9.70 10.90
C CYS A 14 -1.58 -8.34 10.23
N LEU A 15 -0.40 -8.11 9.63
CA LEU A 15 -0.06 -6.84 8.98
C LEU A 15 -0.95 -6.54 7.75
N LEU A 16 -1.37 -7.57 7.03
CA LEU A 16 -2.20 -7.46 5.83
C LEU A 16 -3.71 -7.54 6.12
N GLY A 17 -4.11 -7.68 7.40
CA GLY A 17 -5.51 -7.76 7.81
C GLY A 17 -6.22 -9.04 7.36
N ARG A 18 -5.47 -10.15 7.23
CA ARG A 18 -5.95 -11.48 6.83
C ARG A 18 -6.13 -12.43 8.01
N ALA A 19 -5.47 -12.16 9.13
CA ALA A 19 -5.59 -12.93 10.36
C ALA A 19 -6.90 -12.62 11.10
N SER A 20 -7.38 -13.59 11.89
CA SER A 20 -8.50 -13.35 12.82
C SER A 20 -8.07 -12.45 13.98
N ASN A 21 -9.04 -11.82 14.66
CA ASN A 21 -8.74 -11.00 15.83
C ASN A 21 -8.02 -11.79 16.94
N GLU A 22 -8.36 -13.07 17.13
CA GLU A 22 -7.73 -13.95 18.12
C GLU A 22 -6.26 -14.22 17.77
N GLN A 23 -5.98 -14.44 16.48
CA GLN A 23 -4.62 -14.61 15.96
C GLN A 23 -3.79 -13.33 16.13
N CYS A 24 -4.36 -12.17 15.83
CA CYS A 24 -3.73 -10.88 16.07
C CYS A 24 -3.42 -10.65 17.55
N LEU A 25 -4.35 -10.96 18.45
CA LEU A 25 -4.15 -10.83 19.90
C LEU A 25 -3.03 -11.75 20.42
N PHE A 26 -2.99 -13.00 19.95
CA PHE A 26 -1.90 -13.92 20.29
C PHE A 26 -0.54 -13.38 19.82
N PHE A 27 -0.50 -12.84 18.60
CA PHE A 27 0.70 -12.25 18.03
C PHE A 27 1.15 -10.99 18.80
N GLU A 28 0.22 -10.11 19.19
CA GLU A 28 0.50 -8.95 20.03
C GLU A 28 1.09 -9.35 21.39
N ALA A 29 0.58 -10.41 22.01
CA ALA A 29 1.15 -10.95 23.24
C ALA A 29 2.58 -11.48 23.02
N ALA A 30 2.85 -12.17 21.90
CA ALA A 30 4.18 -12.65 21.56
C ALA A 30 5.17 -11.49 21.39
N LEU A 31 4.73 -10.36 20.82
CA LEU A 31 5.57 -9.16 20.68
C LEU A 31 5.98 -8.54 22.00
N LEU A 32 5.20 -8.68 23.06
CA LEU A 32 5.60 -8.18 24.38
C LEU A 32 6.78 -8.99 24.94
N LEU A 33 6.82 -10.28 24.63
CA LEU A 33 7.79 -11.24 25.16
C LEU A 33 9.08 -11.34 24.35
N ASP A 34 9.01 -11.09 23.04
CA ASP A 34 10.13 -11.28 22.12
C ASP A 34 10.61 -9.94 21.48
N PRO A 35 11.74 -9.37 21.95
CA PRO A 35 12.31 -8.16 21.37
C PRO A 35 12.78 -8.31 19.92
N ALA A 36 13.25 -9.49 19.51
CA ALA A 36 13.71 -9.72 18.15
C ALA A 36 12.52 -9.70 17.17
N LEU A 37 11.42 -10.36 17.56
CA LEU A 37 10.18 -10.33 16.78
C LEU A 37 9.62 -8.90 16.60
N ARG A 38 9.77 -8.03 17.60
CA ARG A 38 9.40 -6.60 17.47
C ARG A 38 10.25 -5.86 16.44
N GLU A 39 11.54 -6.17 16.37
CA GLU A 39 12.44 -5.56 15.39
C GLU A 39 12.09 -6.02 13.97
N ASP A 40 11.81 -7.32 13.80
CA ASP A 40 11.38 -7.89 12.51
C ASP A 40 10.10 -7.23 11.99
N ILE A 41 9.06 -7.08 12.83
CA ILE A 41 7.83 -6.35 12.45
C ILE A 41 8.15 -4.93 12.02
N ARG A 42 8.98 -4.23 12.80
CA ARG A 42 9.28 -2.82 12.55
C ARG A 42 9.90 -2.65 11.16
N TRP A 43 10.82 -3.53 10.79
CA TRP A 43 11.42 -3.53 9.47
C TRP A 43 10.45 -3.94 8.37
N GLN A 44 9.55 -4.89 8.64
CA GLN A 44 8.52 -5.29 7.68
C GLN A 44 7.53 -4.15 7.39
N GLN A 45 7.02 -3.49 8.42
CA GLN A 45 6.16 -2.32 8.30
C GLN A 45 6.86 -1.18 7.55
N LYS A 46 8.15 -0.94 7.84
CA LYS A 46 8.94 0.08 7.16
C LYS A 46 9.09 -0.23 5.67
N THR A 47 9.36 -1.49 5.34
CA THR A 47 9.48 -1.97 3.95
C THR A 47 8.16 -1.75 3.20
N TYR A 48 7.03 -2.15 3.77
CA TYR A 48 5.71 -1.92 3.18
C TYR A 48 5.40 -0.45 2.96
N HIS A 49 5.77 0.40 3.91
CA HIS A 49 5.61 1.84 3.76
C HIS A 49 6.42 2.38 2.57
N ILE A 50 7.69 1.98 2.44
CA ILE A 50 8.55 2.41 1.33
C ILE A 50 7.99 1.95 -0.01
N ILE A 51 7.62 0.67 -0.13
CA ILE A 51 7.05 0.10 -1.37
C ILE A 51 5.76 0.84 -1.74
N ARG A 52 4.87 1.07 -0.78
CA ARG A 52 3.61 1.78 -0.99
C ARG A 52 3.85 3.21 -1.47
N ASP A 53 4.74 3.94 -0.83
CA ASP A 53 5.00 5.34 -1.14
C ASP A 53 5.63 5.49 -2.52
N TYR A 54 6.59 4.61 -2.86
CA TYR A 54 7.16 4.53 -4.20
C TYR A 54 6.09 4.21 -5.25
N GLY A 55 5.25 3.20 -5.01
CA GLY A 55 4.17 2.84 -5.92
C GLY A 55 3.18 3.99 -6.13
N ARG A 56 2.85 4.75 -5.08
CA ARG A 56 2.00 5.95 -5.19
C ARG A 56 2.65 7.05 -6.03
N GLN A 57 3.96 7.26 -5.87
CA GLN A 57 4.69 8.24 -6.68
C GLN A 57 4.70 7.83 -8.16
N GLN A 58 4.92 6.55 -8.46
CA GLN A 58 4.88 6.03 -9.81
C GLN A 58 3.49 6.22 -10.44
N LEU A 59 2.42 5.79 -9.74
CA LEU A 59 1.05 5.94 -10.23
C LEU A 59 0.70 7.41 -10.49
N ARG A 60 1.16 8.32 -9.62
CA ARG A 60 0.97 9.76 -9.83
C ARG A 60 1.68 10.26 -11.09
N SER A 61 2.92 9.81 -11.33
CA SER A 61 3.66 10.16 -12.54
C SER A 61 2.95 9.66 -13.80
N GLU A 62 2.42 8.43 -13.78
CA GLU A 62 1.65 7.86 -14.89
C GLU A 62 0.37 8.69 -15.15
N LEU A 63 -0.36 9.05 -14.10
CA LEU A 63 -1.54 9.93 -14.21
C LEU A 63 -1.20 11.32 -14.77
N ASP A 64 -0.09 11.91 -14.33
CA ASP A 64 0.37 13.21 -14.83
C ASP A 64 0.71 13.15 -16.33
N GLN A 65 1.28 12.03 -16.80
CA GLN A 65 1.56 11.82 -18.22
C GLN A 65 0.26 11.68 -19.03
N VAL A 66 -0.69 10.88 -18.55
CA VAL A 66 -2.01 10.74 -19.19
C VAL A 66 -2.74 12.08 -19.23
N HIS A 67 -2.69 12.85 -18.14
CA HIS A 67 -3.27 14.19 -18.07
C HIS A 67 -2.64 15.12 -19.12
N LYS A 68 -1.31 15.20 -19.19
CA LYS A 68 -0.61 16.01 -20.19
C LYS A 68 -0.98 15.62 -21.61
N MET A 69 -1.07 14.32 -21.90
CA MET A 69 -1.47 13.83 -23.22
C MET A 69 -2.88 14.33 -23.56
N LEU A 70 -3.86 14.07 -22.70
CA LEU A 70 -5.27 14.32 -23.00
C LEU A 70 -5.68 15.81 -22.91
N PHE A 71 -5.03 16.61 -22.07
CA PHE A 71 -5.46 17.98 -21.78
C PHE A 71 -4.60 19.06 -22.48
N THR A 72 -3.37 18.72 -22.88
CA THR A 72 -2.45 19.68 -23.52
C THR A 72 -2.35 19.49 -25.03
N SER A 73 -2.50 18.26 -25.55
CA SER A 73 -2.41 18.02 -27.00
C SER A 73 -3.60 18.62 -27.75
N PRO A 74 -3.38 19.36 -28.86
CA PRO A 74 -4.47 19.90 -29.68
C PRO A 74 -5.42 18.83 -30.22
N GLN A 75 -4.93 17.61 -30.41
CA GLN A 75 -5.68 16.48 -30.98
C GLN A 75 -6.78 15.96 -30.05
N HIS A 76 -6.70 16.22 -28.75
CA HIS A 76 -7.66 15.74 -27.74
C HIS A 76 -8.58 16.86 -27.22
N ARG A 77 -8.65 18.01 -27.89
CA ARG A 77 -9.42 19.18 -27.46
C ARG A 77 -10.91 18.87 -27.22
N THR A 78 -11.56 18.13 -28.12
CA THR A 78 -12.99 17.77 -27.98
C THR A 78 -13.24 16.93 -26.72
N PHE A 79 -12.37 15.95 -26.44
CA PHE A 79 -12.44 15.13 -25.24
C PHE A 79 -12.26 15.98 -23.98
N ARG A 80 -11.23 16.83 -23.94
CA ARG A 80 -10.99 17.76 -22.84
C ARG A 80 -12.20 18.65 -22.56
N ASP A 81 -12.77 19.25 -23.59
CA ASP A 81 -13.87 20.20 -23.46
C ASP A 81 -15.17 19.49 -23.00
N GLN A 82 -15.37 18.22 -23.36
CA GLN A 82 -16.46 17.37 -22.82
C GLN A 82 -16.24 17.07 -21.33
N VAL A 83 -15.03 16.66 -20.93
CA VAL A 83 -14.72 16.35 -19.53
C VAL A 83 -14.92 17.59 -18.65
N LEU A 84 -14.43 18.75 -19.08
CA LEU A 84 -14.57 20.00 -18.33
C LEU A 84 -16.02 20.46 -18.14
N LYS A 85 -16.96 20.04 -19.01
CA LYS A 85 -18.39 20.35 -18.83
C LYS A 85 -18.98 19.67 -17.59
N PHE A 86 -18.52 18.48 -17.22
CA PHE A 86 -19.01 17.78 -16.02
C PHE A 86 -18.65 18.50 -14.70
N PHE A 87 -17.63 19.35 -14.72
CA PHE A 87 -17.16 20.08 -13.53
C PHE A 87 -17.60 21.55 -13.49
N ARG A 88 -18.37 22.00 -14.49
CA ARG A 88 -18.98 23.34 -14.52
C ARG A 88 -20.45 23.21 -14.10
N GLY A 89 -20.66 22.94 -12.83
CA GLY A 89 -21.92 23.10 -12.11
C GLY A 89 -21.85 24.34 -11.24
#